data_AF-A0A950ASC6-F1
#
_entry.id   AF-A0A950ASC6-F1
#
_cell.length_a   1.000
_cell.length_b   1.000
_cell.length_c   1.000
_cell.angle_alpha   90.00
_cell.angle_beta   90.00
_cell.angle_gamma   90.00
#
_symmetry.space_group_name_H-M   'P 1'
#
loop_
_entity.id
_entity.type
_entity.pdbx_description
1 polymer ?
#
loop_
_entity_poly.entity_id
_entity_poly.type
_entity_poly.pdbx_seq_one_letter_code
_entity_poly.pdbx_strand_id
1 'polypeptide(L)'
;MAMAPEQTGIGIRWHFTTPDVDPYDEVLWERRDARITNFRDGTVAFEQTGVEFPVSWSQNATNIVAQKYFRGQLGSIERESSLRQVVDRVVDSITAWGRKDGYFVDQAEAEAFNAELKHLIVHQKAAFNSPVWFNIGVRGEPQQASACFILHVDDTMKSILNWYVEEGTIFKGGSGSGINLSNLRSSKEQL
;
A
#
# COMPACT_ATOMS: atom_id res chain seq x y z
N MET A 1 -27.40 -26.69 17.23
CA MET A 1 -27.14 -25.50 16.40
C MET A 1 -26.04 -24.72 17.09
N ALA A 2 -24.82 -24.74 16.53
CA ALA A 2 -23.78 -23.84 17.02
C ALA A 2 -24.21 -22.42 16.62
N MET A 3 -24.37 -21.54 17.61
CA MET A 3 -24.56 -20.11 17.34
C MET A 3 -23.33 -19.64 16.58
N ALA A 4 -23.52 -19.08 15.39
CA ALA A 4 -22.46 -18.33 14.72
C ALA A 4 -21.97 -17.26 15.71
N PRO A 5 -20.65 -17.07 15.87
CA PRO A 5 -20.15 -16.02 16.75
C PRO A 5 -20.78 -14.69 16.34
N GLU A 6 -21.26 -13.91 17.33
CA GLU A 6 -21.73 -12.55 17.09
C GLU A 6 -20.66 -11.81 16.28
N GLN A 7 -21.02 -11.41 15.06
CA GLN A 7 -20.17 -10.58 14.22
C GLN A 7 -19.95 -9.26 14.94
N THR A 8 -18.77 -9.07 15.53
CA THR A 8 -18.33 -7.78 16.05
C THR A 8 -18.10 -6.85 14.87
N GLY A 9 -19.14 -6.11 14.49
CA GLY A 9 -19.03 -5.04 13.49
C GLY A 9 -18.08 -3.95 13.95
N ILE A 10 -17.31 -3.38 13.01
CA ILE A 10 -16.36 -2.29 13.30
C ILE A 10 -17.10 -1.02 13.72
N GLY A 11 -18.34 -0.82 13.27
CA GLY A 11 -19.19 0.33 13.59
C GLY A 11 -18.83 1.58 12.80
N ILE A 12 -18.32 1.45 11.58
CA ILE A 12 -17.97 2.57 10.69
C ILE A 12 -19.23 3.35 10.31
N ARG A 13 -19.13 4.68 10.30
CA ARG A 13 -20.21 5.59 9.92
C ARG A 13 -19.69 6.65 8.97
N TRP A 14 -20.57 7.15 8.11
CA TRP A 14 -20.35 8.35 7.31
C TRP A 14 -20.00 9.53 8.23
N HIS A 15 -18.86 10.18 7.97
CA HIS A 15 -18.35 11.28 8.78
C HIS A 15 -17.83 12.43 7.94
N PHE A 16 -16.89 12.16 7.04
CA PHE A 16 -16.36 13.17 6.11
C PHE A 16 -17.09 13.19 4.77
N THR A 17 -17.67 12.07 4.38
CA THR A 17 -18.30 11.86 3.08
C THR A 17 -19.82 11.82 3.18
N THR A 18 -20.48 12.10 2.07
CA THR A 18 -21.95 12.06 1.97
C THR A 18 -22.37 10.78 1.22
N PRO A 19 -23.39 10.04 1.70
CA PRO A 19 -23.95 8.93 0.93
C PRO A 19 -24.33 9.35 -0.49
N ASP A 20 -24.14 8.44 -1.45
CA ASP A 20 -24.43 8.63 -2.88
C ASP A 20 -23.59 9.71 -3.61
N VAL A 21 -22.59 10.29 -2.94
CA VAL A 21 -21.60 11.20 -3.55
C VAL A 21 -20.24 10.49 -3.61
N ASP A 22 -19.62 10.43 -4.79
CA ASP A 22 -18.26 9.92 -4.89
C ASP A 22 -17.31 10.90 -4.20
N PRO A 23 -16.49 10.48 -3.20
CA PRO A 23 -15.55 11.36 -2.49
C PRO A 23 -14.61 12.14 -3.42
N TYR A 24 -14.42 11.61 -4.61
CA TYR A 24 -13.65 12.17 -5.70
C TYR A 24 -14.24 13.41 -6.37
N ASP A 25 -15.56 13.59 -6.32
CA ASP A 25 -16.28 14.72 -6.92
C ASP A 25 -16.22 15.97 -6.04
N GLU A 26 -15.89 15.82 -4.76
CA GLU A 26 -15.72 16.92 -3.80
C GLU A 26 -14.32 17.56 -3.87
N VAL A 27 -13.47 17.08 -4.79
CA VAL A 27 -12.08 17.50 -4.93
C VAL A 27 -11.87 18.10 -6.32
N LEU A 28 -11.07 19.17 -6.41
CA LEU A 28 -10.64 19.73 -7.68
C LEU A 28 -9.41 18.99 -8.21
N TRP A 29 -9.46 18.59 -9.48
CA TRP A 29 -8.43 17.79 -10.14
C TRP A 29 -7.82 18.52 -11.33
N GLU A 30 -6.56 18.23 -11.60
CA GLU A 30 -5.87 18.71 -12.78
C GLU A 30 -4.94 17.64 -13.36
N ARG A 31 -4.63 17.80 -14.65
CA ARG A 31 -3.59 17.02 -15.31
C ARG A 31 -2.30 17.81 -15.35
N ARG A 32 -1.20 17.17 -14.97
CA ARG A 32 0.14 17.75 -15.02
C ARG A 32 1.16 16.69 -15.38
N ASP A 33 2.36 17.11 -15.75
CA ASP A 33 3.44 16.19 -16.06
C ASP A 33 4.26 15.89 -14.80
N ALA A 34 4.57 14.61 -14.58
CA ALA A 34 5.50 14.18 -13.55
C ALA A 34 6.90 14.06 -14.16
N ARG A 35 7.82 14.94 -13.77
CA ARG A 35 9.19 14.98 -14.30
C ARG A 35 10.20 15.11 -13.18
N ILE A 36 11.19 14.22 -13.17
CA ILE A 36 12.31 14.24 -12.24
C ILE A 36 13.58 14.39 -13.05
N THR A 37 14.33 15.45 -12.76
CA THR A 37 15.64 15.71 -13.39
C THR A 37 16.78 15.41 -12.42
N ASN A 38 17.88 14.93 -12.96
CA ASN A 38 19.12 14.72 -12.23
C ASN A 38 19.75 16.08 -11.89
N PHE A 39 19.98 16.32 -10.61
CA PHE A 39 20.53 17.60 -10.13
C PHE A 39 21.96 17.88 -10.62
N ARG A 40 22.71 16.86 -11.06
CA ARG A 40 24.12 16.99 -11.47
C ARG A 40 24.30 17.44 -12.91
N ASP A 41 23.47 16.92 -13.82
CA ASP A 41 23.63 17.09 -15.27
C ASP A 41 22.36 17.59 -15.97
N GLY A 42 21.25 17.76 -15.23
CA GLY A 42 19.97 18.23 -15.78
C GLY A 42 19.24 17.20 -16.62
N THR A 43 19.75 15.97 -16.76
CA THR A 43 19.12 14.91 -17.55
C THR A 43 17.80 14.46 -16.91
N VAL A 44 16.86 14.00 -17.72
CA VAL A 44 15.55 13.52 -17.24
C VAL A 44 15.71 12.09 -16.73
N ALA A 45 15.57 11.90 -15.43
CA ALA A 45 15.65 10.59 -14.78
C ALA A 45 14.32 9.82 -14.84
N PHE A 46 13.20 10.54 -14.86
CA PHE A 46 11.87 9.97 -14.99
C PHE A 46 10.91 11.01 -15.58
N GLU A 47 10.01 10.56 -16.45
CA GLU A 47 8.95 11.38 -17.02
C GLU A 47 7.70 10.52 -17.24
N GLN A 48 6.55 11.04 -16.82
CA GLN A 48 5.23 10.54 -17.20
C GLN A 48 4.29 11.74 -17.36
N THR A 49 3.78 11.93 -18.57
CA THR A 49 2.98 13.11 -18.92
C THR A 49 1.49 12.90 -18.66
N GLY A 50 0.76 14.01 -18.48
CA GLY A 50 -0.70 14.02 -18.39
C GLY A 50 -1.29 13.25 -17.21
N VAL A 51 -0.54 13.13 -16.10
CA VAL A 51 -0.99 12.43 -14.90
C VAL A 51 -1.99 13.29 -14.12
N GLU A 52 -3.00 12.65 -13.55
CA GLU A 52 -4.13 13.31 -12.90
C GLU A 52 -4.02 13.26 -11.37
N PHE A 53 -4.07 14.43 -10.74
CA PHE A 53 -3.91 14.61 -9.29
C PHE A 53 -4.82 15.74 -8.78
N PRO A 54 -5.17 15.74 -7.47
CA PRO A 54 -5.84 16.88 -6.87
C PRO A 54 -4.98 18.14 -6.96
N VAL A 55 -5.59 19.28 -7.25
CA VAL A 55 -4.88 20.59 -7.35
C VAL A 55 -4.10 20.91 -6.07
N SER A 56 -4.60 20.47 -4.91
CA SER A 56 -3.94 20.66 -3.61
C SER A 56 -2.62 19.89 -3.44
N TRP A 57 -2.37 18.86 -4.25
CA TRP A 57 -1.14 18.09 -4.16
C TRP A 57 0.03 18.84 -4.78
N SER A 58 1.19 18.80 -4.10
CA SER A 58 2.41 19.42 -4.63
C SER A 58 2.95 18.70 -5.87
N GLN A 59 3.72 19.41 -6.70
CA GLN A 59 4.45 18.80 -7.82
C GLN A 59 5.41 17.70 -7.34
N ASN A 60 6.03 17.88 -6.16
CA ASN A 60 6.91 16.85 -5.61
C ASN A 60 6.14 15.57 -5.24
N ALA A 61 4.96 15.70 -4.64
CA ALA A 61 4.10 14.54 -4.36
C ALA A 61 3.66 13.84 -5.65
N THR A 62 3.29 14.61 -6.67
CA THR A 62 2.96 14.09 -8.01
C THR A 62 4.12 13.29 -8.60
N ASN A 63 5.34 13.85 -8.57
CA ASN A 63 6.56 13.20 -9.06
C ASN A 63 6.84 11.88 -8.32
N ILE A 64 6.75 11.88 -6.98
CA ILE A 64 7.01 10.70 -6.15
C ILE A 64 5.96 9.62 -6.42
N VAL A 65 4.67 9.97 -6.46
CA VAL A 65 3.60 9.01 -6.73
C VAL A 65 3.71 8.41 -8.13
N ALA A 66 3.89 9.25 -9.15
CA ALA A 66 4.05 8.77 -10.51
C ALA A 66 5.28 7.87 -10.64
N GLN A 67 6.43 8.23 -10.06
CA GLN A 67 7.64 7.41 -10.20
C GLN A 67 7.58 6.10 -9.41
N LYS A 68 7.14 6.17 -8.15
CA LYS A 68 7.29 5.07 -7.19
C LYS A 68 6.04 4.24 -7.01
N TYR A 69 4.84 4.81 -7.14
CA TYR A 69 3.61 4.16 -6.69
C TYR A 69 2.68 3.75 -7.84
N PHE A 70 2.64 4.51 -8.94
CA PHE A 70 1.92 4.08 -10.15
C PHE A 70 2.46 2.72 -10.65
N ARG A 71 1.53 1.81 -10.93
CA ARG A 71 1.76 0.45 -11.42
C ARG A 71 1.54 0.35 -12.92
N GLY A 72 2.01 -0.75 -13.51
CA GLY A 72 2.08 -0.93 -14.96
C GLY A 72 3.37 -0.39 -15.57
N GLN A 73 3.76 -0.92 -16.72
CA GLN A 73 4.98 -0.52 -17.43
C GLN A 73 4.80 0.88 -18.03
N LEU A 74 5.81 1.76 -17.91
CA LEU A 74 5.76 3.08 -18.54
C LEU A 74 5.50 2.96 -20.05
N GLY A 75 4.56 3.77 -20.56
CA GLY A 75 4.13 3.75 -21.96
C GLY A 75 3.11 2.64 -22.30
N SER A 76 2.82 1.71 -21.39
CA SER A 76 1.74 0.73 -21.59
C SER A 76 0.37 1.31 -21.25
N ILE A 77 -0.70 0.70 -21.80
CA ILE A 77 -2.08 1.07 -21.47
C ILE A 77 -2.47 0.71 -20.03
N GLU A 78 -1.78 -0.27 -19.43
CA GLU A 78 -1.99 -0.69 -18.04
C GLU A 78 -1.35 0.26 -17.03
N ARG A 79 -0.56 1.24 -17.49
CA ARG A 79 0.11 2.22 -16.64
C ARG A 79 -0.92 3.11 -15.94
N GLU A 80 -0.93 3.07 -14.61
CA GLU A 80 -1.67 4.03 -13.81
C GLU A 80 -1.21 5.45 -14.15
N SER A 81 -2.17 6.34 -14.35
CA SER A 81 -1.98 7.75 -14.72
C SER A 81 -2.81 8.71 -13.89
N SER A 82 -3.63 8.23 -12.96
CA SER A 82 -4.39 9.05 -12.02
C SER A 82 -4.18 8.56 -10.59
N LEU A 83 -4.09 9.49 -9.63
CA LEU A 83 -4.11 9.13 -8.22
C LEU A 83 -5.36 8.33 -7.85
N ARG A 84 -6.51 8.59 -8.51
CA ARG A 84 -7.76 7.82 -8.30
C ARG A 84 -7.53 6.33 -8.48
N GLN A 85 -6.83 5.93 -9.54
CA GLN A 85 -6.58 4.52 -9.86
C GLN A 85 -5.78 3.82 -8.75
N VAL A 86 -4.76 4.49 -8.20
CA VAL A 86 -3.96 3.95 -7.09
C VAL A 86 -4.80 3.79 -5.84
N VAL A 87 -5.59 4.82 -5.52
CA VAL A 87 -6.43 4.85 -4.33
C VAL A 87 -7.52 3.78 -4.45
N ASP A 88 -8.22 3.71 -5.57
CA ASP A 88 -9.24 2.69 -5.85
C ASP A 88 -8.66 1.29 -5.75
N ARG A 89 -7.53 1.02 -6.42
CA ARG A 89 -6.88 -0.29 -6.36
C ARG A 89 -6.64 -0.76 -4.92
N VAL A 90 -6.13 0.13 -4.06
CA VAL A 90 -5.84 -0.21 -2.67
C VAL A 90 -7.12 -0.30 -1.84
N VAL A 91 -7.95 0.74 -1.86
CA VAL A 91 -9.12 0.86 -0.99
C VAL A 91 -10.20 -0.14 -1.36
N ASP A 92 -10.44 -0.38 -2.65
CA ASP A 92 -11.42 -1.35 -3.11
C ASP A 92 -10.97 -2.78 -2.78
N SER A 93 -9.66 -3.08 -2.88
CA SER A 93 -9.12 -4.38 -2.47
C SER A 93 -9.31 -4.63 -0.98
N ILE A 94 -8.96 -3.65 -0.14
CA ILE A 94 -9.14 -3.76 1.33
C ILE A 94 -10.63 -3.88 1.68
N THR A 95 -11.49 -3.09 1.03
CA THR A 95 -12.94 -3.16 1.23
C THR A 95 -13.49 -4.53 0.83
N ALA A 96 -13.04 -5.08 -0.30
CA ALA A 96 -13.45 -6.39 -0.77
C ALA A 96 -13.04 -7.51 0.20
N TRP A 97 -11.83 -7.43 0.78
CA TRP A 97 -11.40 -8.36 1.83
C TRP A 97 -12.24 -8.20 3.09
N GLY A 98 -12.50 -6.97 3.54
CA GLY A 98 -13.36 -6.69 4.68
C GLY A 98 -14.77 -7.30 4.51
N ARG A 99 -15.35 -7.19 3.32
CA ARG A 99 -16.64 -7.81 2.97
C ARG A 99 -16.55 -9.33 3.01
N LYS A 100 -15.54 -9.90 2.35
CA LYS A 100 -15.34 -11.35 2.26
C LYS A 100 -15.16 -12.00 3.64
N ASP A 101 -14.42 -11.33 4.51
CA ASP A 101 -14.09 -11.83 5.84
C ASP A 101 -15.16 -11.45 6.90
N GLY A 102 -16.23 -10.77 6.48
CA GLY A 102 -17.39 -10.49 7.32
C GLY A 102 -17.16 -9.40 8.38
N TYR A 103 -16.28 -8.43 8.11
CA TYR A 103 -16.00 -7.32 9.03
C TYR A 103 -17.11 -6.26 9.10
N PHE A 104 -17.92 -6.17 8.05
CA PHE A 104 -19.00 -5.18 7.96
C PHE A 104 -20.35 -5.82 8.32
N VAL A 105 -21.16 -5.10 9.09
CA VAL A 105 -22.50 -5.53 9.50
C VAL A 105 -23.45 -5.57 8.30
N ASP A 106 -23.28 -4.66 7.35
CA ASP A 106 -24.08 -4.57 6.14
C ASP A 106 -23.33 -3.91 4.97
N GLN A 107 -24.03 -3.82 3.84
CA GLN A 107 -23.53 -3.19 2.61
C GLN A 107 -23.20 -1.71 2.81
N ALA A 108 -24.01 -1.00 3.59
CA ALA A 108 -23.90 0.45 3.78
C ALA A 108 -22.67 0.81 4.63
N GLU A 109 -22.35 0.01 5.65
CA GLU A 109 -21.11 0.18 6.43
C GLU A 109 -19.86 -0.02 5.56
N ALA A 110 -19.89 -1.02 4.69
CA ALA A 110 -18.78 -1.29 3.78
C ALA A 110 -18.60 -0.20 2.71
N GLU A 111 -19.69 0.44 2.27
CA GLU A 111 -19.66 1.62 1.40
C GLU A 111 -19.13 2.85 2.14
N ALA A 112 -19.59 3.08 3.37
CA ALA A 112 -19.07 4.14 4.23
C ALA A 112 -17.56 3.97 4.45
N PHE A 113 -17.09 2.76 4.77
CA PHE A 113 -15.67 2.47 4.92
C PHE A 113 -14.86 2.81 3.66
N ASN A 114 -15.34 2.40 2.49
CA ASN A 114 -14.67 2.68 1.22
C ASN A 114 -14.58 4.19 0.97
N ALA A 115 -15.71 4.89 1.09
CA ALA A 115 -15.80 6.32 0.82
C ALA A 115 -14.94 7.14 1.80
N GLU A 116 -15.07 6.87 3.10
CA GLU A 116 -14.30 7.55 4.15
C GLU A 116 -12.79 7.32 3.96
N LEU A 117 -12.37 6.09 3.64
CA LEU A 117 -10.94 5.80 3.44
C LEU A 117 -10.39 6.49 2.18
N LYS A 118 -11.15 6.54 1.08
CA LYS A 118 -10.80 7.32 -0.12
C LYS A 118 -10.63 8.81 0.22
N HIS A 119 -11.59 9.38 0.95
CA HIS A 119 -11.53 10.76 1.42
C HIS A 119 -10.25 11.02 2.24
N LEU A 120 -9.98 10.17 3.25
CA LEU A 120 -8.80 10.33 4.11
C LEU A 120 -7.50 10.37 3.32
N ILE A 121 -7.38 9.54 2.30
CA ILE A 121 -6.19 9.45 1.46
C ILE A 121 -6.06 10.66 0.52
N VAL A 122 -7.12 11.00 -0.21
CA VAL A 122 -7.08 12.08 -1.22
C VAL A 122 -6.82 13.44 -0.55
N HIS A 123 -7.40 13.66 0.64
CA HIS A 123 -7.18 14.85 1.44
C HIS A 123 -5.90 14.81 2.30
N GLN A 124 -5.05 13.78 2.14
CA GLN A 124 -3.81 13.59 2.89
C GLN A 124 -3.96 13.63 4.42
N LYS A 125 -5.13 13.20 4.93
CA LYS A 125 -5.40 13.06 6.37
C LYS A 125 -4.77 11.78 6.96
N ALA A 126 -4.54 10.79 6.10
CA ALA A 126 -3.83 9.55 6.43
C ALA A 126 -3.08 9.02 5.21
N ALA A 127 -2.08 8.18 5.44
CA ALA A 127 -1.38 7.46 4.40
C ALA A 127 -0.96 6.07 4.89
N PHE A 128 -1.01 5.08 4.00
CA PHE A 128 -0.44 3.77 4.29
C PHE A 128 1.09 3.79 4.20
N ASN A 129 1.71 2.78 4.81
CA ASN A 129 3.11 2.46 4.56
C ASN A 129 3.33 2.06 3.08
N SER A 130 4.58 2.09 2.62
CA SER A 130 4.91 1.91 1.20
C SER A 130 4.49 0.55 0.59
N PRO A 131 4.70 -0.61 1.26
CA PRO A 131 4.23 -1.91 0.75
C PRO A 131 2.76 -1.96 0.37
N VAL A 132 1.88 -1.30 1.12
CA VAL A 132 0.45 -1.24 0.78
C VAL A 132 0.26 -0.66 -0.62
N TRP A 133 0.90 0.47 -0.91
CA TRP A 133 0.80 1.13 -2.21
C TRP A 133 1.42 0.29 -3.35
N PHE A 134 2.52 -0.40 -3.06
CA PHE A 134 3.25 -1.21 -4.04
C PHE A 134 2.51 -2.48 -4.45
N ASN A 135 1.83 -3.13 -3.50
CA ASN A 135 1.46 -4.54 -3.62
C ASN A 135 -0.05 -4.76 -3.67
N ILE A 136 -0.82 -4.00 -2.91
CA ILE A 136 -2.23 -4.31 -2.65
C ILE A 136 -3.07 -4.01 -3.89
N GLY A 137 -3.84 -5.01 -4.33
CA GLY A 137 -4.65 -4.95 -5.53
C GLY A 137 -3.87 -5.07 -6.85
N VAL A 138 -2.54 -5.24 -6.79
CA VAL A 138 -1.72 -5.43 -8.00
C VAL A 138 -1.75 -6.89 -8.42
N ARG A 139 -2.14 -7.15 -9.67
CA ARG A 139 -2.24 -8.51 -10.20
C ARG A 139 -0.86 -9.16 -10.31
N GLY A 140 -0.75 -10.39 -9.80
CA GLY A 140 0.49 -11.18 -9.87
C GLY A 140 1.53 -10.82 -8.81
N GLU A 141 1.31 -9.77 -8.02
CA GLU A 141 2.17 -9.41 -6.91
C GLU A 141 1.71 -10.07 -5.60
N PRO A 142 2.64 -10.48 -4.72
CA PRO A 142 2.31 -10.87 -3.36
C PRO A 142 1.58 -9.73 -2.63
N GLN A 143 0.45 -10.02 -1.98
CA GLN A 143 -0.36 -9.01 -1.28
C GLN A 143 0.23 -8.61 0.09
N GLN A 144 1.52 -8.28 0.13
CA GLN A 144 2.26 -7.93 1.34
C GLN A 144 1.98 -6.48 1.75
N ALA A 145 1.21 -6.29 2.82
CA ALA A 145 0.81 -4.98 3.34
C ALA A 145 1.72 -4.41 4.46
N SER A 146 2.53 -5.27 5.09
CA SER A 146 3.31 -4.90 6.28
C SER A 146 4.73 -4.50 5.90
N ALA A 147 5.20 -3.36 6.37
CA ALA A 147 6.57 -2.89 6.13
C ALA A 147 7.63 -3.48 7.06
N CYS A 148 7.22 -4.04 8.20
CA CYS A 148 8.14 -4.43 9.26
C CYS A 148 7.88 -5.86 9.71
N PHE A 149 8.95 -6.65 9.78
CA PHE A 149 8.98 -8.01 10.30
C PHE A 149 10.07 -8.16 11.36
N ILE A 150 9.90 -9.10 12.28
CA ILE A 150 10.94 -9.50 13.22
C ILE A 150 11.17 -11.00 13.05
N LEU A 151 12.42 -11.36 12.80
CA LEU A 151 12.87 -12.73 12.64
C LEU A 151 13.71 -13.14 13.86
N HIS A 152 13.95 -14.44 13.99
CA HIS A 152 14.92 -14.99 14.93
C HIS A 152 15.68 -16.12 14.26
N VAL A 153 16.89 -16.42 14.74
CA VAL A 153 17.70 -17.53 14.26
C VAL A 153 18.00 -18.48 15.41
N ASP A 154 17.76 -19.78 15.22
CA ASP A 154 18.26 -20.82 16.09
C ASP A 154 19.72 -21.16 15.75
N ASP A 155 20.49 -21.65 16.72
CA ASP A 155 21.89 -22.00 16.56
C ASP A 155 22.12 -23.32 15.81
N THR A 156 21.62 -23.38 14.59
CA THR A 156 21.75 -24.50 13.66
C THR A 156 22.01 -23.96 12.26
N MET A 157 22.84 -24.66 11.48
CA MET A 157 23.11 -24.28 10.09
C MET A 157 21.84 -24.16 9.26
N LYS A 158 20.84 -25.02 9.51
CA LYS A 158 19.55 -24.97 8.82
C LYS A 158 18.81 -23.65 9.09
N SER A 159 18.72 -23.22 10.35
CA SER A 159 18.04 -21.97 10.70
C SER A 159 18.79 -20.75 10.14
N ILE A 160 20.12 -20.75 10.21
CA ILE A 160 20.96 -19.65 9.69
C ILE A 160 20.76 -19.49 8.18
N LEU A 161 20.75 -20.60 7.42
CA LEU A 161 20.53 -20.54 5.97
C LEU A 161 19.08 -20.16 5.63
N ASN A 162 18.11 -20.62 6.41
CA ASN A 162 16.70 -20.26 6.22
C ASN A 162 16.43 -18.77 6.45
N TRP A 163 17.14 -18.14 7.39
CA TRP A 163 17.03 -16.68 7.61
C TRP A 163 17.25 -15.89 6.32
N TYR A 164 18.29 -16.20 5.53
CA TYR A 164 18.53 -15.53 4.25
C TYR A 164 17.39 -15.70 3.25
N VAL A 165 16.71 -16.86 3.25
CA VAL A 165 15.56 -17.12 2.39
C VAL A 165 14.36 -16.27 2.83
N GLU A 166 14.08 -16.24 4.12
CA GLU A 166 12.96 -15.46 4.69
C GLU A 166 13.16 -13.96 4.50
N GLU A 167 14.34 -13.45 4.89
CA GLU A 167 14.69 -12.04 4.74
C GLU A 167 14.71 -11.62 3.26
N GLY A 168 15.29 -12.43 2.39
CA GLY A 168 15.26 -12.18 0.94
C GLY A 168 13.84 -12.12 0.38
N THR A 169 12.92 -12.96 0.88
CA THR A 169 11.50 -12.94 0.48
C THR A 169 10.79 -11.69 0.98
N ILE A 170 11.04 -11.29 2.23
CA ILE A 170 10.49 -10.05 2.83
C ILE A 170 10.95 -8.82 2.02
N PHE A 171 12.24 -8.76 1.68
CA PHE A 171 12.83 -7.65 0.93
C PHE A 171 12.31 -7.60 -0.50
N LYS A 172 12.11 -8.75 -1.14
CA LYS A 172 11.47 -8.82 -2.47
C LYS A 172 10.08 -8.18 -2.45
N GLY A 173 9.31 -8.34 -1.38
CA GLY A 173 8.01 -7.68 -1.19
C GLY A 173 8.09 -6.20 -0.79
N GLY A 174 9.28 -5.60 -0.74
CA GLY A 174 9.49 -4.19 -0.43
C GLY A 174 9.41 -3.85 1.06
N SER A 175 9.60 -4.82 1.94
CA SER A 175 9.53 -4.65 3.41
C SER A 175 10.87 -4.91 4.07
N GLY A 176 11.01 -4.54 5.34
CA GLY A 176 12.22 -4.74 6.14
C GLY A 176 12.02 -5.75 7.27
N SER A 177 13.13 -6.33 7.71
CA SER A 177 13.20 -7.23 8.86
C SER A 177 14.23 -6.75 9.87
N GLY A 178 13.90 -6.85 11.17
CA GLY A 178 14.88 -6.91 12.24
C GLY A 178 15.14 -8.38 12.62
N ILE A 179 16.34 -8.69 13.12
CA ILE A 179 16.73 -10.07 13.45
C ILE A 179 17.27 -10.17 14.88
N ASN A 180 16.79 -11.16 15.64
CA ASN A 180 17.40 -11.56 16.89
C ASN A 180 18.44 -12.68 16.65
N LEU A 181 19.71 -12.37 16.93
CA LEU A 181 20.85 -13.29 16.77
C LEU A 181 21.41 -13.81 18.11
N SER A 182 20.78 -13.49 19.24
CA SER A 182 21.32 -13.79 20.57
C SER A 182 21.42 -15.29 20.87
N ASN A 183 20.71 -16.14 20.13
CA ASN A 183 20.81 -17.59 20.28
C ASN A 183 22.06 -18.16 19.60
N LEU A 184 22.67 -17.46 18.64
CA LEU A 184 23.84 -17.96 17.93
C LEU A 184 25.04 -18.07 18.88
N ARG A 185 25.70 -19.22 18.84
CA ARG A 185 26.87 -19.49 19.68
C ARG A 185 27.99 -18.50 19.42
N SER A 186 28.76 -18.22 20.46
CA SER A 186 29.93 -17.33 20.37
C SER A 186 31.02 -17.95 19.48
N SER A 187 31.90 -17.10 18.94
CA SER A 187 33.11 -17.54 18.22
C SER A 187 34.11 -18.34 19.08
N LYS A 188 33.83 -18.52 20.38
CA LYS A 188 34.63 -19.32 21.33
C LYS A 188 34.00 -20.65 21.71
N GLU A 189 32.78 -20.93 21.26
CA GLU A 189 32.05 -22.16 21.56
C GLU A 189 32.33 -23.22 20.47
N GLN A 190 32.33 -24.50 20.86
CA GLN A 190 32.58 -25.61 19.94
C GLN A 190 31.43 -25.76 18.94
N LEU A 191 31.70 -26.37 17.78
CA LEU A 191 30.70 -26.69 16.74
C LEU A 191 29.96 -28.00 17.02
#